data_AF-A0A644TIE2-F1
#
_entry.id   AF-A0A644TIE2-F1
#
_cell.length_a   1.000
_cell.length_b   1.000
_cell.length_c   1.000
_cell.angle_alpha   90.00
_cell.angle_beta   90.00
_cell.angle_gamma   90.00
#
_symmetry.space_group_name_H-M   'P 1'
#
loop_
_entity.id
_entity.type
_entity.pdbx_description
1 polymer ?
#
loop_
_entity_poly.entity_id
_entity_poly.type
_entity_poly.pdbx_seq_one_letter_code
_entity_poly.pdbx_strand_id
1 'polypeptide(L)'
;MQSRILKLGLLAVLLTTALSISIFSSCKEKDENPTTPKPTPQLEFSEWKLTKFVDVQNQTSICPNPTDEDCFFLRFELNKRIFIRSSVNNISGDYVINTENSYFKFENLVGTEIAEVYDGNLFVECINNVSNYSISNNTLRLYYNNYQNYLEFEKRIPITN
;
A
#
# COMPACT_ATOMS: atom_id res chain seq x y z
N MET A 1 -5.94 -90.80 -31.53
CA MET A 1 -7.36 -91.14 -31.32
C MET A 1 -8.15 -89.84 -31.33
N GLN A 2 -9.05 -89.68 -32.30
CA GLN A 2 -10.17 -88.71 -32.41
C GLN A 2 -9.86 -87.20 -32.21
N SER A 3 -9.92 -86.36 -33.26
CA SER A 3 -11.13 -85.80 -33.92
C SER A 3 -11.71 -84.62 -33.13
N ARG A 4 -12.09 -83.43 -33.64
CA ARG A 4 -12.18 -82.80 -34.98
C ARG A 4 -12.50 -81.30 -34.75
N ILE A 5 -11.95 -80.45 -35.61
CA ILE A 5 -12.62 -79.40 -36.45
C ILE A 5 -13.77 -78.56 -35.84
N LEU A 6 -13.64 -77.22 -35.88
CA LEU A 6 -14.57 -76.24 -36.52
C LEU A 6 -14.00 -74.80 -36.37
N LYS A 7 -13.38 -74.21 -37.41
CA LYS A 7 -13.92 -73.32 -38.47
C LYS A 7 -14.48 -71.95 -38.02
N LEU A 8 -13.81 -70.92 -38.57
CA LEU A 8 -14.30 -69.69 -39.23
C LEU A 8 -14.86 -68.51 -38.41
N GLY A 9 -14.37 -67.32 -38.78
CA GLY A 9 -14.99 -66.01 -38.54
C GLY A 9 -13.94 -64.91 -38.27
N LEU A 10 -13.20 -64.44 -39.27
CA LEU A 10 -13.46 -63.21 -40.05
C LEU A 10 -13.19 -61.88 -39.30
N LEU A 11 -12.12 -61.20 -39.76
CA LEU A 11 -11.81 -59.76 -39.83
C LEU A 11 -12.30 -58.77 -38.74
N ALA A 12 -11.37 -57.98 -38.19
CA ALA A 12 -11.16 -56.55 -38.53
C ALA A 12 -10.27 -55.88 -37.44
N VAL A 13 -9.03 -55.50 -37.73
CA VAL A 13 -8.51 -54.13 -38.02
C VAL A 13 -8.81 -53.05 -36.95
N LEU A 14 -7.76 -52.27 -36.64
CA LEU A 14 -7.68 -50.96 -35.95
C LEU A 14 -7.74 -50.98 -34.42
N LEU A 15 -7.08 -50.11 -33.65
CA LEU A 15 -5.85 -49.29 -33.74
C LEU A 15 -5.76 -48.64 -32.33
N THR A 16 -4.58 -48.69 -31.70
CA THR A 16 -4.00 -47.69 -30.74
C THR A 16 -4.74 -47.23 -29.46
N THR A 17 -4.06 -47.49 -28.33
CA THR A 17 -3.68 -46.59 -27.20
C THR A 17 -4.74 -45.81 -26.41
N ALA A 18 -4.67 -45.95 -25.08
CA ALA A 18 -4.87 -44.83 -24.16
C ALA A 18 -4.04 -45.03 -22.89
N LEU A 19 -2.76 -44.62 -22.94
CA LEU A 19 -2.00 -44.31 -21.73
C LEU A 19 -2.54 -42.95 -21.25
N SER A 20 -3.29 -42.94 -20.16
CA SER A 20 -3.85 -41.73 -19.57
C SER A 20 -2.73 -40.85 -19.02
N ILE A 21 -2.20 -39.96 -19.87
CA ILE A 21 -1.38 -38.84 -19.43
C ILE A 21 -2.36 -37.81 -18.88
N SER A 22 -2.46 -37.72 -17.56
CA SER A 22 -3.10 -36.61 -16.87
C SER A 22 -2.27 -35.35 -17.16
N ILE A 23 -2.62 -34.65 -18.24
CA ILE A 23 -2.08 -33.33 -18.53
C ILE A 23 -2.63 -32.42 -17.43
N PHE A 24 -1.77 -32.06 -16.47
CA PHE A 24 -2.00 -30.87 -15.66
C PHE A 24 -2.25 -29.73 -16.65
N SER A 25 -3.49 -29.26 -16.73
CA SER A 25 -3.77 -27.96 -17.33
C SER A 25 -3.13 -26.93 -16.41
N SER A 26 -1.84 -26.69 -16.65
CA SER A 26 -1.20 -25.42 -16.33
C SER A 26 -2.05 -24.38 -17.06
N CYS A 27 -2.86 -23.65 -16.29
CA CYS A 27 -3.53 -22.46 -16.77
C CYS A 27 -2.47 -21.58 -17.43
N LYS A 28 -2.47 -21.55 -18.76
CA LYS A 28 -1.79 -20.49 -19.50
C LYS A 28 -2.59 -19.24 -19.23
N GLU A 29 -2.17 -18.48 -18.24
CA GLU A 29 -2.54 -17.08 -18.13
C GLU A 29 -1.64 -16.32 -19.13
N LYS A 30 -2.16 -16.14 -20.34
CA LYS A 30 -1.69 -15.12 -21.27
C LYS A 30 -2.77 -14.07 -21.32
N ASP A 31 -2.48 -12.91 -20.74
CA ASP A 31 -2.36 -11.68 -21.51
C ASP A 31 -1.74 -10.60 -20.62
N GLU A 32 -0.43 -10.42 -20.82
CA GLU A 32 0.29 -9.22 -20.41
C GLU A 32 -0.28 -8.06 -21.23
N ASN A 33 -1.22 -7.29 -20.67
CA ASN A 33 -1.56 -5.98 -21.21
C ASN A 33 -0.49 -4.97 -20.75
N PRO A 34 0.30 -4.37 -21.65
CA PRO A 34 1.19 -3.28 -21.25
C PRO A 34 0.32 -2.03 -21.02
N THR A 35 0.47 -1.43 -19.83
CA THR A 35 -0.12 -0.14 -19.45
C THR A 35 -1.56 -0.19 -18.93
N THR A 36 -1.84 -0.97 -17.89
CA THR A 36 -2.76 -0.48 -16.86
C THR A 36 -1.95 0.44 -15.94
N PRO A 37 -2.23 1.77 -15.87
CA PRO A 37 -1.61 2.61 -14.87
C PRO A 37 -1.90 2.00 -13.50
N LYS A 38 -0.85 1.66 -12.75
CA LYS A 38 -0.99 1.36 -11.32
C LYS A 38 -1.80 2.52 -10.73
N PRO A 39 -2.92 2.29 -10.02
CA PRO A 39 -3.68 3.37 -9.43
C PRO A 39 -2.71 4.24 -8.61
N THR A 40 -2.50 5.47 -9.05
CA THR A 40 -1.80 6.45 -8.23
C THR A 40 -2.59 6.54 -6.93
N PRO A 41 -1.98 6.36 -5.75
CA PRO A 41 -2.71 6.56 -4.51
C PRO A 41 -3.32 7.96 -4.56
N GLN A 42 -4.65 8.05 -4.60
CA GLN A 42 -5.34 9.34 -4.54
C GLN A 42 -5.22 9.85 -3.11
N LEU A 43 -4.05 10.44 -2.82
CA LEU A 43 -3.84 11.28 -1.66
C LEU A 43 -4.60 12.59 -1.84
N GLU A 44 -4.69 13.13 -3.05
CA GLU A 44 -5.46 14.36 -3.28
C GLU A 44 -6.89 14.23 -2.77
N PHE A 45 -7.38 15.29 -2.12
CA PHE A 45 -8.70 15.35 -1.48
C PHE A 45 -8.91 14.31 -0.39
N SER A 46 -7.88 14.05 0.42
CA SER A 46 -7.98 13.17 1.58
C SER A 46 -7.34 13.75 2.84
N GLU A 47 -7.87 13.33 3.98
CA GLU A 47 -7.35 13.70 5.29
C GLU A 47 -6.94 12.43 6.06
N TRP A 48 -5.85 12.52 6.82
CA TRP A 48 -5.23 11.39 7.51
C TRP A 48 -4.84 11.82 8.92
N LYS A 49 -5.31 11.10 9.93
CA LYS A 49 -5.04 11.36 11.34
C LYS A 49 -3.90 10.47 11.82
N LEU A 50 -2.92 11.07 12.49
CA LEU A 50 -1.84 10.31 13.11
C LEU A 50 -2.41 9.41 14.20
N THR A 51 -2.06 8.13 14.17
CA THR A 51 -2.44 7.15 15.18
C THR A 51 -1.24 6.67 15.99
N LYS A 52 -0.05 6.58 15.38
CA LYS A 52 1.17 6.12 16.08
C LYS A 52 2.45 6.75 15.54
N PHE A 53 3.39 6.97 16.46
CA PHE A 53 4.81 6.98 16.17
C PHE A 53 5.35 5.57 16.35
N VAL A 54 6.04 5.02 15.35
CA VAL A 54 6.54 3.63 15.39
C VAL A 54 8.06 3.59 15.25
N ASP A 55 8.69 2.80 16.11
CA ASP A 55 10.08 2.40 16.05
C ASP A 55 10.17 0.90 15.74
N VAL A 56 10.59 0.58 14.52
CA VAL A 56 10.68 -0.79 14.02
C VAL A 56 11.83 -1.53 14.69
N GLN A 57 12.95 -0.86 14.94
CA GLN A 57 14.15 -1.46 15.51
C GLN A 57 13.90 -1.91 16.95
N ASN A 58 13.26 -1.05 17.74
CA ASN A 58 12.95 -1.31 19.14
C ASN A 58 11.60 -2.04 19.34
N GLN A 59 10.83 -2.25 18.26
CA GLN A 59 9.50 -2.87 18.28
C GLN A 59 8.53 -2.13 19.23
N THR A 60 8.61 -0.80 19.25
CA THR A 60 7.77 0.04 20.10
C THR A 60 6.89 0.96 19.26
N SER A 61 5.78 1.37 19.84
CA SER A 61 4.94 2.43 19.29
C SER A 61 4.30 3.24 20.41
N ILE A 62 4.12 4.53 20.18
CA ILE A 62 3.37 5.41 21.09
C ILE A 62 2.23 6.09 20.32
N CYS A 63 1.09 6.27 20.99
CA CYS A 63 0.00 7.09 20.47
C CYS A 63 0.33 8.57 20.68
N PRO A 64 -0.05 9.46 19.76
CA PRO A 64 0.21 10.89 19.91
C PRO A 64 -0.62 11.51 21.03
N ASN A 65 -0.03 12.48 21.70
CA ASN A 65 -0.66 13.34 22.71
C ASN A 65 -0.46 14.82 22.31
N PRO A 66 -1.49 15.68 22.30
CA PRO A 66 -2.92 15.41 22.56
C PRO A 66 -3.59 14.38 21.64
N THR A 67 -4.62 13.71 22.16
CA THR A 67 -5.44 12.77 21.38
C THR A 67 -6.59 13.45 20.64
N ASP A 68 -6.76 14.76 20.81
CA ASP A 68 -7.82 15.58 20.21
C ASP A 68 -7.91 15.40 18.70
N GLU A 69 -9.13 15.31 18.16
CA GLU A 69 -9.36 15.07 16.73
C GLU A 69 -8.82 16.21 15.84
N ASP A 70 -8.72 17.42 16.34
CA ASP A 70 -8.20 18.55 15.58
C ASP A 70 -6.67 18.71 15.65
N CYS A 71 -5.95 17.73 16.22
CA CYS A 71 -4.49 17.69 16.27
C CYS A 71 -3.91 16.67 15.29
N PHE A 72 -2.62 16.77 14.97
CA PHE A 72 -1.83 15.74 14.26
C PHE A 72 -2.50 15.10 13.04
N PHE A 73 -2.87 15.92 12.06
CA PHE A 73 -3.44 15.41 10.80
C PHE A 73 -2.81 16.05 9.57
N LEU A 74 -2.89 15.30 8.47
CA LEU A 74 -2.47 15.71 7.15
C LEU A 74 -3.71 15.84 6.28
N ARG A 75 -3.83 16.96 5.55
CA ARG A 75 -4.84 17.13 4.51
C ARG A 75 -4.14 17.39 3.19
N PHE A 76 -4.30 16.43 2.29
CA PHE A 76 -3.79 16.48 0.94
C PHE A 76 -4.79 17.20 0.05
N GLU A 77 -4.32 18.26 -0.59
CA GLU A 77 -5.11 19.17 -1.40
C GLU A 77 -4.77 18.98 -2.89
N LEU A 78 -5.47 19.72 -3.75
CA LEU A 78 -5.23 19.70 -5.20
C LEU A 78 -3.83 20.26 -5.53
N ASN A 79 -3.24 19.82 -6.65
CA ASN A 79 -1.96 20.32 -7.18
C ASN A 79 -0.78 20.07 -6.22
N LYS A 80 -0.75 18.90 -5.58
CA LYS A 80 0.32 18.48 -4.66
C LYS A 80 0.52 19.41 -3.46
N ARG A 81 -0.53 20.12 -3.06
CA ARG A 81 -0.56 20.96 -1.86
C ARG A 81 -0.84 20.11 -0.62
N ILE A 82 -0.28 20.52 0.51
CA ILE A 82 -0.53 19.87 1.81
C ILE A 82 -0.82 20.92 2.87
N PHE A 83 -1.81 20.63 3.70
CA PHE A 83 -2.01 21.24 5.00
C PHE A 83 -1.68 20.23 6.10
N ILE A 84 -0.95 20.67 7.11
CA ILE A 84 -0.48 19.85 8.23
C ILE A 84 -0.89 20.57 9.51
N ARG A 85 -1.54 19.83 10.40
CA ARG A 85 -1.90 20.29 11.74
C ARG A 85 -1.03 19.57 12.75
N SER A 86 -0.25 20.31 13.53
CA SER A 86 0.53 19.79 14.65
C SER A 86 -0.32 19.74 15.93
N SER A 87 0.28 19.89 17.12
CA SER A 87 -0.48 19.97 18.36
C SER A 87 -1.28 21.27 18.46
N VAL A 88 -0.73 22.39 18.01
CA VAL A 88 -1.37 23.71 18.12
C VAL A 88 -1.19 24.59 16.89
N ASN A 89 -0.29 24.25 15.97
CA ASN A 89 0.03 25.07 14.81
C ASN A 89 -0.47 24.48 13.50
N ASN A 90 -0.54 25.35 12.50
CA ASN A 90 -0.88 25.02 11.13
C ASN A 90 0.34 25.25 10.25
N ILE A 91 0.64 24.27 9.42
CA ILE A 91 1.73 24.30 8.44
C ILE A 91 1.10 24.03 7.08
N SER A 92 1.53 24.79 6.07
CA SER A 92 1.12 24.58 4.68
C SER A 92 2.36 24.41 3.81
N GLY A 93 2.25 23.65 2.74
CA GLY A 93 3.37 23.49 1.81
C GLY A 93 2.99 22.61 0.64
N ASP A 94 3.99 21.91 0.13
CA ASP A 94 3.89 20.99 -1.00
C ASP A 94 4.36 19.60 -0.60
N TYR A 95 4.04 18.60 -1.42
CA TYR A 95 4.64 17.27 -1.30
C TYR A 95 5.08 16.72 -2.65
N VAL A 96 6.16 15.95 -2.64
CA VAL A 96 6.67 15.20 -3.78
C VAL A 96 6.45 13.72 -3.51
N ILE A 97 5.96 13.01 -4.51
CA ILE A 97 5.69 11.58 -4.44
C ILE A 97 6.16 10.91 -5.73
N ASN A 98 6.84 9.77 -5.60
CA ASN A 98 7.15 8.88 -6.70
C ASN A 98 6.68 7.46 -6.35
N THR A 99 5.72 6.97 -7.14
CA THR A 99 5.03 5.69 -6.92
C THR A 99 5.85 4.47 -7.33
N GLU A 100 6.94 4.65 -8.07
CA GLU A 100 7.79 3.56 -8.57
C GLU A 100 8.80 3.12 -7.51
N ASN A 101 9.30 4.05 -6.70
CA ASN A 101 10.34 3.80 -5.70
C ASN A 101 9.91 4.15 -4.26
N SER A 102 8.61 4.37 -4.04
CA SER A 102 8.03 4.72 -2.74
C SER A 102 8.65 5.97 -2.10
N TYR A 103 9.20 6.88 -2.90
CA TYR A 103 9.73 8.14 -2.41
C TYR A 103 8.59 9.09 -2.06
N PHE A 104 8.72 9.77 -0.92
CA PHE A 104 7.81 10.82 -0.49
C PHE A 104 8.58 11.86 0.33
N LYS A 105 8.31 13.14 0.09
CA LYS A 105 8.91 14.21 0.86
C LYS A 105 7.96 15.41 0.94
N PHE A 106 7.96 16.10 2.07
CA PHE A 106 7.36 17.42 2.19
C PHE A 106 8.34 18.51 1.74
N GLU A 107 7.84 19.51 1.03
CA GLU A 107 8.65 20.63 0.52
C GLU A 107 7.94 21.96 0.78
N ASN A 108 8.72 23.05 0.80
CA ASN A 108 8.20 24.41 0.94
C ASN A 108 7.23 24.58 2.12
N LEU A 109 7.53 23.93 3.25
CA LEU A 109 6.71 24.04 4.46
C LEU A 109 6.82 25.46 5.02
N VAL A 110 5.67 26.08 5.24
CA VAL A 110 5.50 27.43 5.80
C VAL A 110 4.50 27.35 6.94
N GLY A 111 4.85 27.92 8.08
CA GLY A 111 4.03 27.91 9.28
C GLY A 111 4.81 28.44 10.47
N THR A 112 4.29 28.18 11.66
CA THR A 112 4.97 28.43 12.93
C THR A 112 5.03 27.13 13.72
N GLU A 113 6.08 26.97 14.52
CA GLU A 113 6.26 25.86 15.46
C GLU A 113 6.31 26.38 16.92
N ILE A 114 5.95 27.66 17.11
CA ILE A 114 5.97 28.31 18.43
C ILE A 114 4.95 27.62 19.35
N ALA A 115 5.40 27.33 20.57
CA ALA A 115 4.57 26.82 21.66
C ALA A 115 3.88 25.47 21.34
N GLU A 116 4.50 24.62 20.52
CA GLU A 116 4.13 23.20 20.46
C GLU A 116 4.07 22.59 21.87
N VAL A 117 3.05 21.77 22.11
CA VAL A 117 2.84 21.08 23.37
C VAL A 117 2.91 19.57 23.16
N TYR A 118 3.26 18.84 24.22
CA TYR A 118 3.33 17.37 24.20
C TYR A 118 4.16 16.86 23.01
N ASP A 119 3.58 16.04 22.13
CA ASP A 119 4.27 15.44 20.98
C ASP A 119 4.33 16.36 19.75
N GLY A 120 3.95 17.63 19.88
CA GLY A 120 3.99 18.63 18.82
C GLY A 120 5.35 18.75 18.14
N ASN A 121 6.42 18.94 18.93
CA ASN A 121 7.78 19.04 18.39
C ASN A 121 8.25 17.73 17.74
N LEU A 122 7.94 16.58 18.36
CA LEU A 122 8.28 15.27 17.81
C LEU A 122 7.60 15.06 16.45
N PHE A 123 6.31 15.40 16.34
CA PHE A 123 5.57 15.29 15.10
C PHE A 123 6.20 16.12 13.98
N VAL A 124 6.51 17.40 14.25
CA VAL A 124 7.13 18.29 13.26
C VAL A 124 8.53 17.80 12.86
N GLU A 125 9.33 17.33 13.82
CA GLU A 125 10.63 16.71 13.53
C GLU A 125 10.49 15.49 12.61
N CYS A 126 9.53 14.59 12.90
CA CYS A 126 9.28 13.43 12.05
C CYS A 126 8.84 13.84 10.64
N ILE A 127 7.94 14.82 10.51
CA ILE A 127 7.48 15.37 9.21
C ILE A 127 8.67 15.85 8.39
N ASN A 128 9.59 16.61 8.99
CA ASN A 128 10.78 17.13 8.29
C ASN A 128 11.76 16.04 7.83
N ASN A 129 11.71 14.85 8.41
CA ASN A 129 12.60 13.73 8.12
C ASN A 129 12.00 12.64 7.22
N VAL A 130 10.73 12.77 6.80
CA VAL A 130 10.09 11.79 5.91
C VAL A 130 10.81 11.72 4.57
N SER A 131 11.11 10.50 4.14
CA SER A 131 11.75 10.21 2.84
C SER A 131 11.01 9.19 2.00
N ASN A 132 10.13 8.40 2.62
CA ASN A 132 9.45 7.30 1.95
C ASN A 132 8.03 7.11 2.48
N TYR A 133 7.21 6.39 1.73
CA TYR A 133 5.84 6.11 2.15
C TYR A 133 5.38 4.71 1.77
N SER A 134 4.32 4.25 2.43
CA SER A 134 3.48 3.15 1.95
C SER A 134 2.02 3.46 2.23
N ILE A 135 1.14 2.98 1.37
CA ILE A 135 -0.31 3.08 1.56
C ILE A 135 -0.89 1.69 1.37
N SER A 136 -1.68 1.25 2.34
CA SER A 136 -2.42 0.00 2.29
C SER A 136 -3.78 0.21 2.93
N ASN A 137 -4.86 -0.07 2.19
CA ASN A 137 -6.24 0.21 2.61
C ASN A 137 -6.40 1.68 3.07
N ASN A 138 -6.80 1.88 4.33
CA ASN A 138 -6.98 3.18 4.97
C ASN A 138 -5.78 3.56 5.85
N THR A 139 -4.61 2.96 5.64
CA THR A 139 -3.40 3.26 6.42
C THR A 139 -2.34 3.88 5.53
N LEU A 140 -1.88 5.07 5.91
CA LEU A 140 -0.72 5.74 5.35
C LEU A 140 0.42 5.62 6.34
N ARG A 141 1.59 5.17 5.86
CA ARG A 141 2.82 5.17 6.65
C ARG A 141 3.82 6.09 5.99
N LEU A 142 4.36 7.03 6.76
CA LEU A 142 5.42 7.93 6.34
C LEU A 142 6.70 7.54 7.06
N TYR A 143 7.66 7.00 6.32
CA TYR A 143 8.90 6.46 6.85
C TYR A 143 9.99 7.52 6.86
N TYR A 144 10.81 7.46 7.91
CA TYR A 144 12.02 8.23 8.08
C TYR A 144 13.12 7.34 8.66
N ASN A 145 14.34 7.86 8.79
CA ASN A 145 15.48 7.11 9.34
C ASN A 145 15.72 5.75 8.63
N ASN A 146 15.70 5.76 7.29
CA ASN A 146 15.89 4.55 6.46
C ASN A 146 14.94 3.39 6.81
N TYR A 147 13.63 3.67 6.91
CA TYR A 147 12.57 2.71 7.25
C TYR A 147 12.61 2.15 8.69
N GLN A 148 13.50 2.63 9.55
CA GLN A 148 13.54 2.22 10.96
C GLN A 148 12.44 2.87 11.78
N ASN A 149 11.89 3.99 11.32
CA ASN A 149 10.79 4.67 11.98
C ASN A 149 9.71 5.06 10.97
N TYR A 150 8.46 5.14 11.43
CA TYR A 150 7.38 5.72 10.65
C TYR A 150 6.28 6.34 11.50
N LEU A 151 5.63 7.33 10.90
CA LEU A 151 4.34 7.85 11.35
C LEU A 151 3.24 6.98 10.71
N GLU A 152 2.37 6.38 11.52
CA GLU A 152 1.17 5.67 11.04
C GLU A 152 -0.03 6.61 11.10
N PHE A 153 -0.72 6.76 9.99
CA PHE A 153 -1.95 7.53 9.88
C PHE A 153 -3.10 6.67 9.39
N GLU A 154 -4.30 7.01 9.86
CA GLU A 154 -5.55 6.43 9.39
C GLU A 154 -6.33 7.46 8.56
N LYS A 155 -6.90 6.99 7.43
CA LYS A 155 -7.70 7.83 6.54
C LYS A 155 -8.99 8.26 7.24
N ARG A 156 -9.25 9.57 7.26
CA ARG A 156 -10.55 10.11 7.66
C ARG A 156 -11.51 10.01 6.49
N ILE A 157 -12.71 9.51 6.76
CA ILE A 157 -13.80 9.53 5.79
C ILE A 157 -14.17 11.00 5.56
N PRO A 158 -14.33 11.46 4.31
CA PRO A 158 -14.82 12.81 4.05
C PRO A 158 -16.14 13.01 4.79
N ILE A 159 -16.22 14.03 5.64
CA ILE A 159 -17.52 14.47 6.17
C ILE A 159 -18.22 15.10 4.97
N THR A 160 -19.09 14.33 4.31
CA THR A 160 -20.00 14.87 3.30
C THR A 160 -20.99 15.76 4.05
N ASN A 161 -20.89 17.07 3.85
CA ASN A 161 -21.90 18.04 4.29
C ASN A 161 -23.23 17.83 3.58
#